data_AF-A0A6I4NXB7-F1
#
_entry.id   AF-A0A6I4NXB7-F1
#
_cell.length_a   1.000
_cell.length_b   1.000
_cell.length_c   1.000
_cell.angle_alpha   90.00
_cell.angle_beta   90.00
_cell.angle_gamma   90.00
#
_symmetry.space_group_name_H-M   'P 1'
#
loop_
_entity.id
_entity.type
_entity.pdbx_description
1 polymer ?
#
loop_
_entity_poly.entity_id
_entity_poly.type
_entity_poly.pdbx_seq_one_letter_code
_entity_poly.pdbx_strand_id
1 'polypeptide(L)'
;MFRRPRKVSEYPRDPNVPEMGSWGTRGISGTIGVGPQTGEYVIAARLDGDQRDRPDVPRSMYELWFPTESLTEPDGTTFLMDSGVVDEARENGSGGLIDVLTSRLRVQWDADDAAFERALSWYREHIWGSA
;
A
#
# COMPACT_ATOMS: atom_id res chain seq x y z
N MET A 1 -12.64 -1.32 23.50
CA MET A 1 -13.31 -2.44 22.79
C MET A 1 -12.65 -2.54 21.43
N PHE A 2 -11.59 -3.34 21.30
CA PHE A 2 -10.86 -3.48 20.03
C PHE A 2 -11.76 -4.24 19.05
N ARG A 3 -12.25 -3.56 18.01
CA ARG A 3 -12.91 -4.26 16.90
C ARG A 3 -11.84 -5.11 16.24
N ARG A 4 -11.96 -6.43 16.38
CA ARG A 4 -11.16 -7.36 15.56
C ARG A 4 -11.44 -7.01 14.09
N PRO A 5 -10.42 -6.87 13.24
CA PRO A 5 -10.63 -6.83 11.80
C PRO A 5 -11.51 -8.02 11.41
N ARG A 6 -12.47 -7.82 10.50
CA ARG A 6 -13.10 -8.97 9.83
C ARG A 6 -11.98 -9.90 9.41
N LYS A 7 -12.12 -11.21 9.66
CA LYS A 7 -11.25 -12.23 9.08
C LYS A 7 -10.98 -11.81 7.64
N VAL A 8 -9.70 -11.59 7.32
CA VAL A 8 -9.20 -11.29 5.99
C VAL A 8 -9.39 -12.54 5.14
N SER A 9 -10.64 -12.90 4.85
CA SER A 9 -10.96 -13.83 3.78
C SER A 9 -10.74 -13.06 2.49
N GLU A 10 -9.49 -13.15 2.03
CA GLU A 10 -8.99 -12.93 0.67
C GLU A 10 -9.81 -11.93 -0.14
N TYR A 11 -9.38 -10.67 -0.13
CA TYR A 11 -9.84 -9.73 -1.13
C TYR A 11 -9.51 -10.32 -2.51
N PRO A 12 -10.39 -10.21 -3.51
CA PRO A 12 -10.03 -10.64 -4.85
C PRO A 12 -8.84 -9.81 -5.32
N ARG A 13 -7.90 -10.45 -6.00
CA ARG A 13 -6.80 -9.77 -6.67
C ARG A 13 -7.35 -8.73 -7.66
N ASP A 14 -6.92 -7.48 -7.53
CA ASP A 14 -7.25 -6.43 -8.47
C ASP A 14 -6.19 -6.41 -9.60
N PRO A 15 -6.61 -6.55 -10.87
CA PRO A 15 -5.67 -6.59 -12.00
C PRO A 15 -4.93 -5.27 -12.23
N ASN A 16 -5.38 -4.16 -11.62
CA ASN A 16 -4.71 -2.85 -11.74
C ASN A 16 -3.55 -2.69 -10.76
N VAL A 17 -3.35 -3.62 -9.84
CA VAL A 17 -2.14 -3.67 -9.04
C VAL A 17 -1.08 -4.45 -9.84
N PRO A 18 0.11 -3.89 -10.08
CA PRO A 18 1.21 -4.60 -10.72
C PRO A 18 1.60 -5.86 -9.94
N GLU A 19 2.03 -6.91 -10.64
CA GLU A 19 2.60 -8.09 -9.98
C GLU A 19 3.82 -7.69 -9.17
N MET A 20 4.01 -8.26 -7.98
CA MET A 20 5.10 -7.83 -7.09
C MET A 20 6.48 -7.97 -7.74
N GLY A 21 6.70 -8.95 -8.61
CA GLY A 21 7.94 -9.11 -9.37
C GLY A 21 8.25 -7.97 -10.34
N SER A 22 7.26 -7.15 -10.70
CA SER A 22 7.41 -5.96 -11.55
C SER A 22 7.64 -4.66 -10.77
N TRP A 23 7.53 -4.71 -9.43
CA TRP A 23 7.72 -3.53 -8.60
C TRP A 23 9.19 -3.07 -8.65
N GLY A 24 9.37 -1.75 -8.52
CA GLY A 24 10.67 -1.15 -8.31
C GLY A 24 11.38 -1.71 -7.08
N THR A 25 12.68 -1.42 -6.97
CA THR A 25 13.56 -2.00 -5.94
C THR A 25 13.05 -1.72 -4.53
N ARG A 26 12.41 -0.56 -4.34
CA ARG A 26 11.91 -0.10 -3.04
C ARG A 26 10.40 -0.30 -2.87
N GLY A 27 9.70 -0.74 -3.91
CA GLY A 27 8.25 -0.90 -3.94
C GLY A 27 7.59 -0.13 -5.08
N ILE A 28 6.32 0.21 -4.89
CA ILE A 28 5.52 0.97 -5.87
C ILE A 28 4.81 2.15 -5.21
N SER A 29 4.47 3.14 -6.02
CA SER A 29 3.65 4.28 -5.60
C SER A 29 2.31 4.25 -6.31
N GLY A 30 1.30 4.87 -5.72
CA GLY A 30 0.02 5.06 -6.38
C GLY A 30 -0.58 6.43 -6.09
N THR A 31 -1.52 6.84 -6.93
CA THR A 31 -2.29 8.08 -6.76
C THR A 31 -3.75 7.74 -6.46
N ILE A 32 -4.30 8.33 -5.39
CA ILE A 32 -5.69 8.11 -4.96
C ILE A 32 -6.65 8.73 -5.98
N GLY A 33 -7.61 7.95 -6.47
CA GLY A 33 -8.54 8.38 -7.52
C GLY A 33 -9.88 8.94 -7.01
N VAL A 34 -10.32 8.55 -5.80
CA VAL A 34 -11.59 9.01 -5.21
C VAL A 34 -11.49 9.18 -3.70
N GLY A 35 -12.35 10.04 -3.14
CA GLY A 35 -12.44 10.32 -1.72
C GLY A 35 -11.71 11.60 -1.31
N PRO A 36 -11.61 11.90 0.00
CA PRO A 36 -11.07 13.16 0.49
C PRO A 36 -9.61 13.41 0.09
N GLN A 37 -8.81 12.36 -0.07
CA GLN A 37 -7.39 12.40 -0.43
C GLN A 37 -7.13 12.25 -1.94
N THR A 38 -8.12 12.54 -2.80
CA THR A 38 -7.97 12.40 -4.26
C THR A 38 -6.77 13.21 -4.78
N GLY A 39 -5.91 12.57 -5.56
CA GLY A 39 -4.69 13.16 -6.13
C GLY A 39 -3.45 13.03 -5.24
N GLU A 40 -3.61 12.59 -3.99
CA GLU A 40 -2.49 12.36 -3.07
C GLU A 40 -1.84 10.99 -3.31
N TYR A 41 -0.62 10.83 -2.79
CA TYR A 41 0.17 9.61 -2.98
C TYR A 41 -0.09 8.57 -1.91
N VAL A 42 -0.02 7.31 -2.32
CA VAL A 42 0.13 6.13 -1.45
C VAL A 42 1.44 5.44 -1.84
N ILE A 43 2.15 4.88 -0.86
CA ILE A 43 3.36 4.09 -1.12
C ILE A 43 3.13 2.67 -0.60
N ALA A 44 3.46 1.67 -1.41
CA ALA A 44 3.64 0.28 -0.96
C ALA A 44 5.14 0.00 -0.95
N ALA A 45 5.78 0.24 0.20
CA ALA A 45 7.21 0.07 0.39
C ALA A 45 7.54 -1.39 0.63
N ARG A 46 8.45 -1.96 -0.16
CA ARG A 46 8.93 -3.32 0.08
C ARG A 46 9.67 -3.40 1.40
N LEU A 47 9.32 -4.39 2.19
CA LEU A 47 10.07 -4.79 3.37
C LEU A 47 11.00 -5.95 2.97
N ASP A 48 11.83 -5.69 1.97
CA ASP A 48 12.93 -6.59 1.63
C ASP A 48 13.99 -6.36 2.71
N GLY A 49 13.75 -6.94 3.89
CA GLY A 49 14.74 -7.01 4.95
C GLY A 49 16.02 -7.64 4.39
N ASP A 50 17.11 -7.47 5.11
CA ASP A 50 18.38 -8.16 4.92
C ASP A 50 18.21 -9.69 5.09
N GLN A 51 17.40 -10.31 4.24
CA GLN A 51 16.82 -11.66 4.34
C GLN A 51 17.74 -12.70 3.72
N ARG A 52 19.06 -12.47 3.71
CA ARG A 52 20.02 -13.55 3.45
C ARG A 52 19.95 -14.64 4.53
N ASP A 53 19.44 -14.31 5.72
CA ASP A 53 19.54 -15.17 6.90
C ASP A 53 18.22 -15.80 7.40
N ARG A 54 17.07 -15.59 6.74
CA ARG A 54 15.78 -16.19 7.16
C ARG A 54 15.00 -16.81 6.00
N PRO A 55 15.33 -18.05 5.60
CA PRO A 55 14.68 -18.73 4.46
C PRO A 55 13.21 -19.11 4.71
N ASP A 56 12.69 -18.92 5.93
CA ASP A 56 11.35 -19.29 6.39
C ASP A 56 10.34 -18.13 6.42
N VAL A 57 10.77 -16.89 6.18
CA VAL A 57 9.87 -15.73 6.10
C VAL A 57 9.38 -15.55 4.66
N PRO A 58 8.08 -15.34 4.42
CA PRO A 58 7.55 -15.06 3.09
C PRO A 58 8.30 -13.89 2.43
N ARG A 59 8.87 -14.14 1.25
CA ARG A 59 9.84 -13.25 0.57
C ARG A 59 9.25 -11.95 0.01
N SER A 60 8.05 -11.58 0.42
CA SER A 60 7.20 -10.64 -0.31
C SER A 60 6.30 -9.85 0.63
N MET A 61 6.90 -9.10 1.57
CA MET A 61 6.18 -8.22 2.48
C MET A 61 6.26 -6.77 2.02
N TYR A 62 5.22 -6.01 2.31
CA TYR A 62 5.20 -4.58 2.05
C TYR A 62 4.50 -3.82 3.17
N GLU A 63 4.90 -2.57 3.35
CA GLU A 63 4.29 -1.60 4.25
C GLU A 63 3.56 -0.55 3.42
N LEU A 64 2.32 -0.23 3.79
CA LEU A 64 1.52 0.79 3.13
C LEU A 64 1.60 2.11 3.87
N TRP A 65 2.05 3.17 3.19
CA TRP A 65 2.05 4.52 3.72
C TRP A 65 0.97 5.36 3.05
N PHE A 66 0.30 6.20 3.84
CA PHE A 66 -0.82 7.05 3.42
C PHE A 66 -0.54 8.52 3.73
N PRO A 67 -1.21 9.46 3.06
CA PRO A 67 -1.02 10.89 3.27
C PRO A 67 -1.63 11.38 4.61
N THR A 68 -2.32 10.49 5.32
CA THR A 68 -2.92 10.71 6.64
C THR A 68 -2.65 9.50 7.54
N GLU A 69 -2.84 9.65 8.85
CA GLU A 69 -2.65 8.52 9.79
C GLU A 69 -3.55 7.31 9.48
N SER A 70 -4.71 7.55 8.88
CA SER A 70 -5.64 6.53 8.43
C SER A 70 -6.39 6.94 7.17
N LEU A 71 -6.84 5.95 6.41
CA LEU A 71 -7.74 6.11 5.26
C LEU A 71 -9.16 5.66 5.61
N THR A 72 -10.14 6.30 4.95
CA THR A 72 -11.56 6.00 5.03
C THR A 72 -12.12 5.64 3.65
N GLU A 73 -13.30 5.02 3.59
CA GLU A 73 -14.05 4.80 2.35
C GLU A 73 -14.29 6.15 1.64
N PRO A 74 -14.59 6.16 0.32
CA PRO A 74 -14.73 7.41 -0.43
C PRO A 74 -15.78 8.40 0.10
N ASP A 75 -16.79 7.91 0.83
CA ASP A 75 -17.81 8.75 1.48
C ASP A 75 -17.30 9.43 2.78
N GLY A 76 -16.09 9.10 3.22
CA GLY A 76 -15.43 9.64 4.41
C GLY A 76 -15.93 9.06 5.74
N THR A 77 -16.92 8.15 5.73
CA THR A 77 -17.65 7.74 6.94
C THR A 77 -17.06 6.51 7.62
N THR A 78 -16.41 5.65 6.85
CA THR A 78 -16.02 4.31 7.31
C THR A 78 -14.51 4.16 7.23
N PHE A 79 -13.89 3.78 8.34
CA PHE A 79 -12.47 3.46 8.40
C PHE A 79 -12.10 2.29 7.47
N LEU A 80 -11.02 2.44 6.71
CA LEU A 80 -10.42 1.38 5.91
C LEU A 80 -9.21 0.77 6.61
N MET A 81 -8.17 1.57 6.85
CA MET A 81 -6.89 1.10 7.37
C MET A 81 -5.99 2.25 7.86
N ASP A 82 -5.07 1.92 8.76
CA ASP A 82 -4.04 2.82 9.28
C ASP A 82 -2.79 2.81 8.39
N SER A 83 -2.13 3.96 8.30
CA SER A 83 -0.81 4.07 7.66
C SER A 83 0.23 3.27 8.44
N GLY A 84 1.22 2.72 7.74
CA GLY A 84 2.23 1.82 8.30
C GLY A 84 1.73 0.37 8.46
N VAL A 85 0.55 0.05 7.92
CA VAL A 85 0.07 -1.34 7.94
C VAL A 85 0.94 -2.21 7.03
N VAL A 86 1.32 -3.37 7.55
CA VAL A 86 2.13 -4.36 6.85
C VAL A 86 1.24 -5.50 6.34
N ASP A 87 1.48 -5.94 5.12
CA ASP A 87 0.80 -7.09 4.53
C ASP A 87 1.78 -7.96 3.74
N GLU A 88 1.39 -9.21 3.56
CA GLU A 88 2.12 -10.20 2.77
C GLU A 88 1.50 -10.28 1.38
N ALA A 89 2.34 -10.37 0.35
CA ALA A 89 1.87 -10.78 -0.97
C ALA A 89 1.36 -12.22 -0.88
N ARG A 90 0.15 -12.43 -1.36
CA ARG A 90 -0.48 -13.74 -1.35
C ARG A 90 -0.18 -14.46 -2.65
N GLU A 91 0.08 -15.76 -2.55
CA GLU A 91 0.14 -16.65 -3.70
C GLU A 91 -1.29 -17.10 -4.09
N ASN A 92 -1.48 -17.56 -5.33
CA ASN A 92 -2.72 -18.19 -5.83
C ASN A 92 -3.91 -17.26 -6.18
N GLY A 93 -3.65 -16.00 -6.55
CA GLY A 93 -4.69 -15.10 -7.08
C GLY A 93 -5.59 -14.47 -6.01
N SER A 94 -5.26 -14.67 -4.73
CA SER A 94 -5.81 -13.88 -3.63
C SER A 94 -5.11 -12.53 -3.56
N GLY A 95 -5.88 -11.46 -3.38
CA GLY A 95 -5.41 -10.09 -3.17
C GLY A 95 -5.23 -9.74 -1.69
N GLY A 96 -4.51 -8.66 -1.45
CA GLY A 96 -4.21 -8.11 -0.13
C GLY A 96 -4.74 -6.71 0.12
N LEU A 97 -4.16 -6.05 1.12
CA LEU A 97 -4.55 -4.70 1.51
C LEU A 97 -4.37 -3.69 0.37
N ILE A 98 -3.35 -3.88 -0.46
CA ILE A 98 -3.15 -3.06 -1.66
C ILE A 98 -4.31 -3.16 -2.67
N ASP A 99 -4.93 -4.34 -2.79
CA ASP A 99 -6.10 -4.57 -3.65
C ASP A 99 -7.36 -3.91 -3.07
N VAL A 100 -7.46 -3.76 -1.74
CA VAL A 100 -8.51 -2.96 -1.10
C VAL A 100 -8.40 -1.50 -1.50
N LEU A 101 -7.19 -0.92 -1.46
CA LEU A 101 -6.98 0.47 -1.85
C LEU A 101 -7.32 0.70 -3.32
N THR A 102 -6.89 -0.23 -4.17
CA THR A 102 -7.17 -0.19 -5.61
C THR A 102 -8.67 -0.20 -5.90
N SER A 103 -9.39 -1.13 -5.28
CA SER A 103 -10.83 -1.27 -5.52
C SER A 103 -11.67 -0.17 -4.87
N ARG A 104 -11.34 0.24 -3.63
CA ARG A 104 -12.14 1.20 -2.86
C ARG A 104 -11.81 2.65 -3.17
N LEU A 105 -10.54 2.97 -3.38
CA LEU A 105 -10.06 4.33 -3.60
C LEU A 105 -9.61 4.60 -5.03
N ARG A 106 -9.76 3.62 -5.93
CA ARG A 106 -9.35 3.70 -7.34
C ARG A 106 -7.90 4.12 -7.49
N VAL A 107 -7.03 3.57 -6.64
CA VAL A 107 -5.60 3.90 -6.68
C VAL A 107 -5.02 3.44 -8.01
N GLN A 108 -4.37 4.36 -8.72
CA GLN A 108 -3.60 4.05 -9.92
C GLN A 108 -2.15 3.85 -9.52
N TRP A 109 -1.63 2.65 -9.76
CA TRP A 109 -0.28 2.28 -9.36
C TRP A 109 0.74 2.51 -10.48
N ASP A 110 1.92 2.94 -10.08
CA ASP A 110 3.11 3.10 -10.91
C ASP A 110 4.26 2.31 -10.28
N ALA A 111 4.83 1.41 -11.08
CA ALA A 111 5.91 0.53 -10.68
C ALA A 111 7.31 1.08 -10.95
N ASP A 112 7.41 2.24 -11.61
CA ASP A 112 8.69 2.90 -11.90
C ASP A 112 9.34 3.44 -10.61
N ASP A 113 10.62 3.13 -10.40
CA ASP A 113 11.43 3.68 -9.31
C ASP A 113 11.39 5.23 -9.31
N ALA A 114 11.32 5.87 -10.48
CA ALA A 114 11.21 7.33 -10.57
C ALA A 114 9.87 7.85 -10.02
N ALA A 115 8.78 7.10 -10.17
CA ALA A 115 7.49 7.46 -9.57
C ALA A 115 7.50 7.28 -8.06
N PHE A 116 8.11 6.18 -7.60
CA PHE A 116 8.33 5.94 -6.18
C PHE A 116 9.12 7.08 -5.51
N GLU A 117 10.23 7.52 -6.10
CA GLU A 117 11.04 8.61 -5.54
C GLU A 117 10.31 9.97 -5.54
N ARG A 118 9.43 10.22 -6.52
CA ARG A 118 8.56 11.41 -6.52
C ARG A 118 7.59 11.38 -5.35
N ALA A 119 6.89 10.25 -5.17
CA ALA A 119 5.99 10.08 -4.03
C ALA A 119 6.75 10.21 -2.71
N LEU A 120 7.93 9.57 -2.58
CA LEU A 120 8.73 9.63 -1.37
C LEU A 120 9.20 11.06 -1.03
N SER A 121 9.60 11.83 -2.04
CA SER A 121 9.95 13.24 -1.86
C SER A 121 8.76 14.05 -1.37
N TRP A 122 7.57 13.81 -1.93
CA TRP A 122 6.34 14.44 -1.46
C TRP A 122 6.05 14.10 0.02
N TYR A 123 6.20 12.85 0.44
CA TYR A 123 6.02 12.43 1.85
C TYR A 123 6.99 13.16 2.79
N ARG A 124 8.25 13.28 2.40
CA ARG A 124 9.27 14.01 3.19
C ARG A 124 8.87 15.48 3.37
N GLU A 125 8.35 16.11 2.33
CA GLU A 125 7.97 17.52 2.37
C GLU A 125 6.66 17.77 3.13
N HIS A 126 5.66 16.89 2.99
CA HIS A 126 4.29 17.19 3.42
C HIS A 126 3.86 16.42 4.67
N ILE A 127 4.44 15.25 4.92
CA ILE A 127 3.99 14.33 5.99
C ILE A 127 5.01 14.24 7.10
N TRP A 128 6.28 13.99 6.77
CA TRP A 128 7.33 13.79 7.79
C TRP A 128 8.06 15.07 8.17
N GLY A 129 7.92 16.12 7.35
CA GLY A 129 8.68 17.35 7.46
C GLY A 129 10.14 17.17 7.02
N SER A 130 10.72 18.22 6.45
CA SER A 130 12.16 18.30 6.23
C SER A 130 12.85 18.20 7.59
N ALA A 131 13.54 17.09 7.84
CA ALA A 131 14.42 16.95 9.02
C ALA A 131 15.51 18.03 9.03
#